data_AF-A0A3M1A6B5-F1
#
_entry.id   AF-A0A3M1A6B5-F1
#
_cell.length_a   1.000
_cell.length_b   1.000
_cell.length_c   1.000
_cell.angle_alpha   90.00
_cell.angle_beta   90.00
_cell.angle_gamma   90.00
#
_symmetry.space_group_name_H-M   'P 1'
#
loop_
_entity.id
_entity.type
_entity.pdbx_description
1 polymer ?
#
loop_
_entity_poly.entity_id
_entity_poly.type
_entity_poly.pdbx_seq_one_letter_code
_entity_poly.pdbx_strand_id
1 'polypeptide(L)'
;MTRSLFHLLCLCCGLFASPTFAQEKAPPAASPYEPKSFTTEHAGTFGGERVAYRAVAGETILRDDEGKPRAAIFSVAYLRKDVKDRHRRPVTSLYNGGPGSASLWLHMGAFGPKRVALPDTPEDDGAPPYAIVDNPDTILDASDLVFIDPVDTGFSVPLGEAKAKDFFGVTEDAKSIADFIHQWLDDNGRWNAPLYILGESYGTLRTGAVLKELASRRHGIGLNGVVLLSAVLDYQMSRFRPGNIMSYVSFLPSYAATAWYHDKLPDKPADLEAFLDEVREFARNDYARALIAGTRLAPDERKRIIERLHRYTGLDTGWLDKANLRIHVFRFFKELRRDDKLVVGRLDSRYTGIEPDAVGEFFETDPFSAAVGDGFIAAVRDYFAHDLGIRMDRRYKPSSERAGREWNWVEGER
;
A
#
# COMPACT_ATOMS: atom_id res chain seq x y z
N MET A 1 85.61 -36.47 -38.31
CA MET A 1 86.29 -35.47 -39.15
C MET A 1 85.26 -34.83 -40.05
N THR A 2 85.20 -33.51 -39.94
CA THR A 2 84.24 -32.53 -40.46
C THR A 2 84.27 -32.37 -41.98
N ARG A 3 83.10 -32.10 -42.59
CA ARG A 3 82.89 -31.29 -43.82
C ARG A 3 81.38 -30.97 -43.94
N SER A 4 80.97 -29.76 -43.54
CA SER A 4 80.50 -28.62 -44.39
C SER A 4 79.37 -28.97 -45.36
N LEU A 5 78.13 -28.56 -45.08
CA LEU A 5 77.46 -27.26 -45.36
C LEU A 5 76.92 -27.16 -46.79
N PHE A 6 75.60 -27.04 -46.95
CA PHE A 6 74.93 -25.96 -47.69
C PHE A 6 73.40 -26.05 -47.49
N HIS A 7 72.79 -24.95 -47.03
CA HIS A 7 71.35 -24.79 -46.87
C HIS A 7 70.69 -24.43 -48.21
N LEU A 8 69.58 -25.11 -48.52
CA LEU A 8 68.63 -24.72 -49.56
C LEU A 8 67.31 -24.36 -48.86
N LEU A 9 66.92 -23.08 -48.90
CA LEU A 9 65.66 -22.60 -48.34
C LEU A 9 64.53 -22.95 -49.33
N CYS A 10 63.61 -23.84 -48.94
CA CYS A 10 62.37 -24.11 -49.66
C CYS A 10 61.26 -23.16 -49.18
N LEU A 11 60.64 -22.45 -50.12
CA LEU A 11 59.45 -21.63 -49.95
C LEU A 11 58.22 -22.55 -49.87
N CYS A 12 57.58 -22.68 -48.71
CA CYS A 12 56.28 -23.35 -48.57
C CYS A 12 55.16 -22.30 -48.50
N CYS A 13 54.33 -22.20 -49.54
CA CYS A 13 53.08 -21.46 -49.53
C CYS A 13 52.02 -22.21 -48.71
N GLY A 14 51.66 -21.69 -47.53
CA GLY A 14 50.53 -22.16 -46.73
C GLY A 14 49.21 -21.51 -47.16
N LEU A 15 48.28 -22.32 -47.66
CA LEU A 15 46.87 -21.96 -47.85
C LEU A 15 46.17 -21.90 -46.48
N PHE A 16 45.77 -20.70 -46.04
CA PHE A 16 44.90 -20.52 -44.88
C PHE A 16 43.43 -20.59 -45.31
N ALA A 17 42.74 -21.67 -44.97
CA ALA A 17 41.29 -21.74 -45.02
C ALA A 17 40.71 -21.05 -43.77
N SER A 18 39.94 -19.98 -43.96
CA SER A 18 39.23 -19.31 -42.86
C SER A 18 37.91 -20.01 -42.57
N PRO A 19 37.58 -20.36 -41.32
CA PRO A 19 36.28 -20.93 -40.99
C PRO A 19 35.21 -19.85 -41.11
N THR A 20 34.19 -20.11 -41.92
CA THR A 20 33.00 -19.28 -42.02
C THR A 20 32.13 -19.57 -40.81
N PHE A 21 32.06 -18.64 -39.85
CA PHE A 21 31.08 -18.70 -38.78
C PHE A 21 29.69 -18.45 -39.39
N ALA A 22 28.85 -19.48 -39.41
CA ALA A 22 27.44 -19.34 -39.70
C ALA A 22 26.81 -18.46 -38.62
N GLN A 23 26.25 -17.32 -39.02
CA GLN A 23 25.54 -16.40 -38.14
C GLN A 23 24.24 -17.08 -37.69
N GLU A 24 24.21 -17.52 -36.44
CA GLU A 24 23.02 -18.09 -35.81
C GLU A 24 21.90 -17.05 -35.84
N LYS A 25 20.79 -17.40 -36.50
CA LYS A 25 19.67 -16.51 -36.74
C LYS A 25 19.03 -16.19 -35.38
N ALA A 26 19.15 -14.94 -34.95
CA ALA A 26 18.58 -14.46 -33.70
C ALA A 26 17.09 -14.88 -33.61
N PRO A 27 16.62 -15.32 -32.42
CA PRO A 27 15.22 -15.67 -32.23
C PRO A 27 14.32 -14.48 -32.61
N PRO A 28 13.14 -14.73 -33.19
CA PRO A 28 12.23 -13.66 -33.59
C PRO A 28 11.91 -12.78 -32.37
N ALA A 29 12.06 -11.46 -32.54
CA ALA A 29 11.70 -10.48 -31.54
C ALA A 29 10.25 -10.72 -31.09
N ALA A 30 10.02 -10.78 -29.78
CA ALA A 30 8.68 -10.85 -29.22
C ALA A 30 7.85 -9.68 -29.76
N SER A 31 6.60 -9.96 -30.18
CA SER A 31 5.68 -8.91 -30.59
C SER A 31 5.59 -7.82 -29.51
N PRO A 32 5.58 -6.53 -29.89
CA PRO A 32 5.51 -5.44 -28.93
C PRO A 32 4.25 -5.56 -28.07
N TYR A 33 4.38 -5.28 -26.78
CA TYR A 33 3.24 -5.27 -25.85
C TYR A 33 2.24 -4.18 -26.25
N GLU A 34 0.98 -4.54 -26.43
CA GLU A 34 -0.10 -3.61 -26.77
C GLU A 34 -0.87 -3.21 -25.50
N PRO A 35 -0.76 -1.94 -25.04
CA PRO A 35 -1.53 -1.48 -23.88
C PRO A 35 -3.02 -1.42 -24.20
N LYS A 36 -3.85 -1.91 -23.26
CA LYS A 36 -5.31 -1.82 -23.35
C LYS A 36 -5.81 -0.50 -22.74
N SER A 37 -6.87 0.05 -23.33
CA SER A 37 -7.55 1.24 -22.85
C SER A 37 -9.06 1.11 -23.05
N PHE A 38 -9.82 1.57 -22.06
CA PHE A 38 -11.28 1.52 -21.99
C PHE A 38 -11.77 2.90 -21.56
N THR A 39 -12.80 3.41 -22.22
CA THR A 39 -13.38 4.71 -21.91
C THR A 39 -14.89 4.60 -21.88
N THR A 40 -15.49 5.09 -20.80
CA THR A 40 -16.96 5.17 -20.63
C THR A 40 -17.34 6.56 -20.12
N GLU A 41 -18.58 6.96 -20.34
CA GLU A 41 -19.11 8.25 -19.91
C GLU A 41 -20.27 8.06 -18.94
N HIS A 42 -20.28 8.87 -17.88
CA HIS A 42 -21.15 8.69 -16.73
C HIS A 42 -21.59 10.05 -16.17
N ALA A 43 -22.53 10.03 -15.23
CA ALA A 43 -22.86 11.18 -14.41
C ALA A 43 -23.27 10.73 -13.01
N GLY A 44 -22.98 11.54 -12.00
CA GLY A 44 -23.37 11.32 -10.62
C GLY A 44 -23.61 12.65 -9.90
N THR A 45 -24.00 12.57 -8.63
CA THR A 45 -24.11 13.75 -7.75
C THR A 45 -23.08 13.61 -6.64
N PHE A 46 -22.11 14.52 -6.59
CA PHE A 46 -20.96 14.48 -5.68
C PHE A 46 -20.82 15.84 -5.02
N GLY A 47 -20.64 15.89 -3.69
CA GLY A 47 -20.58 17.18 -2.97
C GLY A 47 -21.83 18.06 -3.14
N GLY A 48 -22.98 17.46 -3.50
CA GLY A 48 -24.22 18.18 -3.81
C GLY A 48 -24.31 18.73 -5.24
N GLU A 49 -23.31 18.51 -6.09
CA GLU A 49 -23.27 18.95 -7.50
C GLU A 49 -23.45 17.76 -8.46
N ARG A 50 -24.27 17.95 -9.51
CA ARG A 50 -24.35 16.97 -10.62
C ARG A 50 -23.11 17.10 -11.49
N VAL A 51 -22.31 16.04 -11.56
CA VAL A 51 -21.05 16.00 -12.33
C VAL A 51 -21.17 15.00 -13.46
N ALA A 52 -20.97 15.45 -14.70
CA ALA A 52 -20.75 14.57 -15.84
C ALA A 52 -19.26 14.25 -15.95
N TYR A 53 -18.89 12.97 -16.05
CA TYR A 53 -17.50 12.55 -16.05
C TYR A 53 -17.23 11.44 -17.06
N ARG A 54 -15.95 11.29 -17.41
CA ARG A 54 -15.40 10.21 -18.21
C ARG A 54 -14.57 9.31 -17.29
N ALA A 55 -14.81 8.01 -17.33
CA ALA A 55 -13.93 7.02 -16.74
C ALA A 55 -12.97 6.50 -17.82
N VAL A 56 -11.67 6.63 -17.60
CA VAL A 56 -10.61 6.14 -18.49
C VAL A 56 -9.80 5.12 -17.73
N ALA A 57 -9.92 3.85 -18.10
CA ALA A 57 -9.16 2.76 -17.51
C ALA A 57 -8.17 2.22 -18.52
N GLY A 58 -6.92 2.02 -18.16
CA GLY A 58 -5.94 1.54 -19.14
C GLY A 58 -4.53 1.41 -18.62
N GLU A 59 -3.67 0.96 -19.51
CA GLU A 59 -2.28 0.63 -19.25
C GLU A 59 -1.34 1.72 -19.77
N THR A 60 -0.49 2.23 -18.89
CA THR A 60 0.63 3.11 -19.25
C THR A 60 1.92 2.30 -19.26
N ILE A 61 2.60 2.29 -20.40
CA ILE A 61 3.87 1.56 -20.57
C ILE A 61 5.02 2.39 -20.03
N LEU A 62 5.66 1.90 -18.98
CA LEU A 62 6.91 2.46 -18.47
C LEU A 62 8.09 1.89 -19.24
N ARG A 63 9.07 2.76 -19.52
CA ARG A 63 10.29 2.42 -20.25
C ARG A 63 11.53 2.69 -19.39
N ASP A 64 12.60 1.97 -19.66
CA ASP A 64 13.93 2.30 -19.14
C ASP A 64 14.58 3.44 -19.94
N ASP A 65 15.79 3.83 -19.54
CA ASP A 65 16.52 4.95 -20.15
C ASP A 65 16.97 4.60 -21.60
N GLU A 66 17.03 3.32 -21.95
CA GLU A 66 17.25 2.80 -23.31
C GLU A 66 15.95 2.70 -24.14
N GLY A 67 14.80 3.07 -23.57
CA GLY A 67 13.49 3.08 -24.24
C GLY A 67 12.79 1.71 -24.29
N LYS A 68 13.34 0.67 -23.66
CA LYS A 68 12.74 -0.66 -23.61
C LYS A 68 11.60 -0.70 -22.58
N PRO A 69 10.46 -1.34 -22.89
CA PRO A 69 9.38 -1.52 -21.92
C PRO A 69 9.83 -2.33 -20.70
N ARG A 70 9.50 -1.83 -19.51
CA ARG A 70 9.80 -2.52 -18.23
C ARG A 70 8.57 -2.81 -17.38
N ALA A 71 7.48 -2.07 -17.56
CA ALA A 71 6.19 -2.36 -16.91
C ALA A 71 5.00 -1.78 -17.69
N ALA A 72 3.82 -2.35 -17.47
CA ALA A 72 2.53 -1.76 -17.77
C ALA A 72 1.84 -1.47 -16.43
N ILE A 73 1.62 -0.20 -16.11
CA ILE A 73 0.83 0.21 -14.94
C ILE A 73 -0.60 0.42 -15.38
N PHE A 74 -1.51 -0.32 -14.76
CA PHE A 74 -2.94 -0.13 -14.90
C PHE A 74 -3.40 0.99 -13.97
N SER A 75 -4.26 1.85 -14.49
CA SER A 75 -4.91 2.90 -13.71
C SER A 75 -6.35 3.10 -14.14
N VAL A 76 -7.15 3.69 -13.26
CA VAL A 76 -8.50 4.17 -13.59
C VAL A 76 -8.59 5.65 -13.24
N ALA A 77 -8.84 6.48 -14.24
CA ALA A 77 -9.00 7.92 -14.09
C ALA A 77 -10.47 8.34 -14.24
N TYR A 78 -10.93 9.23 -13.37
CA TYR A 78 -12.24 9.88 -13.45
C TYR A 78 -12.06 11.36 -13.74
N LEU A 79 -12.50 11.77 -14.92
CA LEU A 79 -12.26 13.09 -15.48
C LEU A 79 -13.58 13.82 -15.65
N ARG A 80 -13.78 14.94 -14.95
CA ARG A 80 -14.97 15.77 -15.14
C ARG A 80 -15.00 16.35 -16.56
N LYS A 81 -16.16 16.34 -17.22
CA LYS A 81 -16.31 16.70 -18.63
C LYS A 81 -16.60 18.18 -18.87
N ASP A 82 -17.34 18.82 -17.99
CA ASP A 82 -17.85 20.20 -18.12
C ASP A 82 -16.85 21.26 -17.62
N VAL A 83 -15.56 20.97 -17.72
CA VAL A 83 -14.47 21.82 -17.22
C VAL A 83 -14.07 22.83 -18.29
N LYS A 84 -14.33 24.12 -18.04
CA LYS A 84 -13.95 25.21 -18.97
C LYS A 84 -12.45 25.41 -19.09
N ASP A 85 -11.73 25.31 -17.97
CA ASP A 85 -10.28 25.47 -17.90
C ASP A 85 -9.65 24.27 -17.18
N ARG A 86 -9.12 23.33 -17.97
CA ARG A 86 -8.50 22.10 -17.45
C ARG A 86 -7.20 22.37 -16.70
N HIS A 87 -6.55 23.51 -16.90
CA HIS A 87 -5.33 23.89 -16.17
C HIS A 87 -5.63 24.40 -14.76
N ARG A 88 -6.88 24.75 -14.45
CA ARG A 88 -7.26 25.17 -13.08
C ARG A 88 -7.93 24.07 -12.28
N ARG A 89 -8.33 22.98 -12.95
CA ARG A 89 -8.90 21.83 -12.28
C ARG A 89 -7.80 20.93 -11.71
N PRO A 90 -7.81 20.64 -10.40
CA PRO A 90 -6.85 19.74 -9.79
C PRO A 90 -6.89 18.31 -10.36
N VAL A 91 -5.76 17.63 -10.26
CA VAL A 91 -5.65 16.17 -10.42
C VAL A 91 -5.09 15.59 -9.13
N THR A 92 -5.76 14.58 -8.60
CA THR A 92 -5.31 13.81 -7.44
C THR A 92 -4.93 12.40 -7.90
N SER A 93 -3.65 12.06 -7.80
CA SER A 93 -3.17 10.68 -7.97
C SER A 93 -3.30 9.94 -6.64
N LEU A 94 -3.96 8.77 -6.64
CA LEU A 94 -4.25 8.02 -5.42
C LEU A 94 -3.76 6.58 -5.52
N TYR A 95 -3.26 6.07 -4.40
CA TYR A 95 -2.87 4.66 -4.28
C TYR A 95 -3.01 4.15 -2.85
N ASN A 96 -3.40 2.88 -2.74
CA ASN A 96 -3.38 2.14 -1.48
C ASN A 96 -1.96 1.79 -1.05
N GLY A 97 -1.84 1.25 0.17
CA GLY A 97 -0.57 0.83 0.74
C GLY A 97 -0.21 -0.63 0.47
N GLY A 98 -0.11 -1.39 1.56
CA GLY A 98 0.52 -2.70 1.61
C GLY A 98 1.86 -2.67 2.36
N PRO A 99 3.03 -2.78 1.70
CA PRO A 99 3.25 -2.67 0.25
C PRO A 99 2.62 -3.80 -0.57
N GLY A 100 2.27 -3.49 -1.82
CA GLY A 100 1.69 -4.45 -2.76
C GLY A 100 0.17 -4.56 -2.75
N SER A 101 -0.58 -3.60 -2.21
CA SER A 101 -2.03 -3.53 -2.40
C SER A 101 -2.37 -2.79 -3.70
N ALA A 102 -3.36 -3.28 -4.44
CA ALA A 102 -4.00 -2.51 -5.50
C ALA A 102 -4.85 -1.37 -4.89
N SER A 103 -5.24 -0.40 -5.73
CA SER A 103 -6.01 0.78 -5.36
C SER A 103 -7.49 0.52 -5.03
N LEU A 104 -7.94 -0.75 -5.05
CA LEU A 104 -9.36 -1.11 -4.94
C LEU A 104 -10.03 -0.61 -3.65
N TRP A 105 -9.32 -0.49 -2.54
CA TRP A 105 -9.94 -0.09 -1.27
C TRP A 105 -10.26 1.40 -1.27
N LEU A 106 -9.34 2.22 -1.77
CA LEU A 106 -9.64 3.64 -2.00
C LEU A 106 -10.69 3.81 -3.10
N HIS A 107 -10.64 2.97 -4.13
CA HIS A 107 -11.56 3.05 -5.25
C HIS A 107 -12.99 2.70 -4.82
N MET A 108 -13.23 1.53 -4.23
CA MET A 108 -14.57 1.04 -3.90
C MET A 108 -14.97 1.29 -2.44
N GLY A 109 -14.11 1.90 -1.62
CA GLY A 109 -14.39 2.16 -0.20
C GLY A 109 -14.37 3.62 0.22
N ALA A 110 -13.81 4.53 -0.58
CA ALA A 110 -13.65 5.93 -0.16
C ALA A 110 -13.88 6.95 -1.28
N PHE A 111 -13.11 6.88 -2.36
CA PHE A 111 -12.96 8.01 -3.30
C PHE A 111 -13.51 7.72 -4.70
N GLY A 112 -13.78 6.48 -5.10
CA GLY A 112 -14.40 6.23 -6.41
C GLY A 112 -15.84 6.74 -6.48
N PRO A 113 -16.40 6.94 -7.68
CA PRO A 113 -17.79 7.41 -7.84
C PRO A 113 -18.84 6.36 -7.44
N LYS A 114 -18.42 5.11 -7.29
CA LYS A 114 -19.19 4.01 -6.73
C LYS A 114 -18.46 3.44 -5.53
N ARG A 115 -19.19 2.89 -4.56
CA ARG A 115 -18.62 2.23 -3.39
C ARG A 115 -19.41 0.99 -2.97
N VAL A 116 -18.78 0.12 -2.21
CA VAL A 116 -19.47 -0.95 -1.48
C VAL A 116 -20.33 -0.32 -0.39
N ALA A 117 -21.57 -0.77 -0.26
CA ALA A 117 -22.41 -0.46 0.88
C ALA A 117 -22.20 -1.50 1.97
N LEU A 118 -21.39 -1.15 2.98
CA LEU A 118 -21.21 -1.95 4.18
C LEU A 118 -22.32 -1.66 5.19
N PRO A 119 -22.62 -2.60 6.10
CA PRO A 119 -23.43 -2.32 7.28
C PRO A 119 -22.84 -1.17 8.11
N ASP A 120 -23.72 -0.41 8.78
CA ASP A 120 -23.29 0.68 9.69
C ASP A 120 -22.66 0.16 11.00
N THR A 121 -22.86 -1.14 11.26
CA THR A 121 -22.37 -1.87 12.43
C THR A 121 -21.27 -2.86 12.01
N PRO A 122 -20.36 -3.28 12.91
CA PRO A 122 -19.17 -4.06 12.56
C PRO A 122 -19.49 -5.55 12.40
N GLU A 123 -20.37 -5.89 11.47
CA GLU A 123 -20.71 -7.26 11.11
C GLU A 123 -20.22 -7.63 9.70
N ASP A 124 -20.20 -8.94 9.46
CA ASP A 124 -20.02 -9.56 8.16
C ASP A 124 -21.03 -9.01 7.14
N ASP A 125 -20.55 -8.58 5.96
CA ASP A 125 -21.39 -8.08 4.87
C ASP A 125 -22.12 -9.21 4.10
N GLY A 126 -21.86 -10.46 4.47
CA GLY A 126 -22.58 -11.65 4.09
C GLY A 126 -22.12 -12.26 2.78
N ALA A 127 -22.98 -13.09 2.18
CA ALA A 127 -22.73 -13.65 0.87
C ALA A 127 -23.30 -12.73 -0.24
N PRO A 128 -22.83 -12.84 -1.49
CA PRO A 128 -23.39 -12.09 -2.61
C PRO A 128 -24.92 -12.23 -2.72
N PRO A 129 -25.64 -11.20 -3.23
CA PRO A 129 -25.11 -10.01 -3.88
C PRO A 129 -24.68 -8.89 -2.91
N TYR A 130 -23.49 -8.33 -3.16
CA TYR A 130 -23.01 -7.14 -2.45
C TYR A 130 -23.55 -5.88 -3.13
N ALA A 131 -24.03 -4.92 -2.34
CA ALA A 131 -24.58 -3.69 -2.88
C ALA A 131 -23.46 -2.71 -3.29
N ILE A 132 -23.47 -2.31 -4.56
CA ILE A 132 -22.62 -1.25 -5.11
C ILE A 132 -23.50 -0.02 -5.31
N VAL A 133 -23.19 1.06 -4.60
CA VAL A 133 -24.00 2.29 -4.58
C VAL A 133 -23.22 3.48 -5.10
N ASP A 134 -23.94 4.53 -5.50
CA ASP A 134 -23.31 5.83 -5.76
C ASP A 134 -22.59 6.33 -4.51
N ASN A 135 -21.43 6.93 -4.71
CA ASN A 135 -20.65 7.55 -3.65
C ASN A 135 -20.79 9.08 -3.72
N PRO A 136 -21.75 9.71 -3.00
CA PRO A 136 -21.90 11.16 -3.02
C PRO A 136 -20.72 11.90 -2.37
N ASP A 137 -19.90 11.19 -1.59
CA ASP A 137 -18.79 11.74 -0.81
C ASP A 137 -17.44 11.68 -1.55
N THR A 138 -17.42 11.18 -2.79
CA THR A 138 -16.23 11.32 -3.65
C THR A 138 -15.93 12.80 -3.88
N ILE A 139 -14.64 13.13 -3.96
CA ILE A 139 -14.15 14.49 -4.24
C ILE A 139 -14.09 14.80 -5.75
N LEU A 140 -14.86 14.08 -6.58
CA LEU A 140 -14.86 14.23 -8.04
C LEU A 140 -15.53 15.53 -8.50
N ASP A 141 -16.32 16.17 -7.66
CA ASP A 141 -16.75 17.56 -7.84
C ASP A 141 -15.53 18.51 -7.86
N ALA A 142 -14.58 18.31 -6.95
CA ALA A 142 -13.42 19.18 -6.73
C ALA A 142 -12.17 18.83 -7.57
N SER A 143 -11.87 17.55 -7.82
CA SER A 143 -10.62 17.10 -8.45
C SER A 143 -10.87 15.96 -9.43
N ASP A 144 -10.06 15.87 -10.50
CA ASP A 144 -9.96 14.64 -11.28
C ASP A 144 -9.18 13.59 -10.48
N LEU A 145 -9.60 12.33 -10.53
CA LEU A 145 -9.03 11.27 -9.71
C LEU A 145 -8.32 10.24 -10.58
N VAL A 146 -7.10 9.84 -10.19
CA VAL A 146 -6.32 8.82 -10.90
C VAL A 146 -5.91 7.72 -9.92
N PHE A 147 -6.62 6.61 -9.94
CA PHE A 147 -6.34 5.44 -9.12
C PHE A 147 -5.23 4.61 -9.77
N ILE A 148 -4.10 4.44 -9.07
CA ILE A 148 -2.90 3.79 -9.60
C ILE A 148 -2.73 2.44 -8.91
N ASP A 149 -2.66 1.37 -9.70
CA ASP A 149 -2.28 0.04 -9.22
C ASP A 149 -0.75 -0.13 -9.39
N PRO A 150 0.05 -0.21 -8.31
CA PRO A 150 1.49 -0.46 -8.42
C PRO A 150 1.82 -1.75 -9.17
N VAL A 151 3.05 -1.87 -9.69
CA VAL A 151 3.48 -3.06 -10.44
C VAL A 151 3.28 -4.34 -9.60
N ASP A 152 2.75 -5.40 -10.24
CA ASP A 152 2.33 -6.67 -9.63
C ASP A 152 1.05 -6.62 -8.78
N THR A 153 0.29 -5.51 -8.85
CA THR A 153 -1.05 -5.38 -8.24
C THR A 153 -2.10 -5.01 -9.28
N GLY A 154 -3.37 -5.25 -8.98
CA GLY A 154 -4.47 -5.00 -9.89
C GLY A 154 -4.29 -5.72 -11.22
N PHE A 155 -4.26 -4.96 -12.31
CA PHE A 155 -3.84 -5.47 -13.62
C PHE A 155 -2.40 -5.10 -14.01
N SER A 156 -1.64 -4.38 -13.18
CA SER A 156 -0.28 -3.95 -13.49
C SER A 156 0.71 -5.11 -13.53
N VAL A 157 1.59 -5.11 -14.53
CA VAL A 157 2.55 -6.21 -14.78
C VAL A 157 3.94 -5.70 -15.16
N PRO A 158 5.02 -6.40 -14.78
CA PRO A 158 6.32 -6.16 -15.38
C PRO A 158 6.33 -6.59 -16.85
N LEU A 159 7.19 -5.96 -17.66
CA LEU A 159 7.36 -6.23 -19.10
C LEU A 159 8.82 -6.43 -19.46
N GLY A 160 9.06 -7.01 -20.63
CA GLY A 160 10.41 -7.23 -21.15
C GLY A 160 11.21 -8.20 -20.26
N GLU A 161 12.44 -7.82 -19.93
CA GLU A 161 13.33 -8.59 -19.05
C GLU A 161 13.10 -8.32 -17.56
N ALA A 162 12.31 -7.29 -17.24
CA ALA A 162 12.04 -6.89 -15.87
C ALA A 162 11.18 -7.93 -15.14
N LYS A 163 11.43 -8.08 -13.85
CA LYS A 163 10.70 -8.97 -12.94
C LYS A 163 9.98 -8.14 -11.90
N ALA A 164 8.92 -8.69 -11.30
CA ALA A 164 8.16 -8.01 -10.26
C ALA A 164 9.05 -7.49 -9.10
N LYS A 165 10.05 -8.30 -8.70
CA LYS A 165 11.07 -7.94 -7.71
C LYS A 165 11.80 -6.62 -8.02
N ASP A 166 12.00 -6.28 -9.28
CA ASP A 166 12.75 -5.09 -9.68
C ASP A 166 11.97 -3.79 -9.38
N PHE A 167 10.71 -3.92 -8.97
CA PHE A 167 9.83 -2.85 -8.53
C PHE A 167 9.52 -2.92 -7.02
N PHE A 168 10.07 -3.90 -6.30
CA PHE A 168 9.79 -4.12 -4.89
C PHE A 168 10.83 -3.42 -4.00
N GLY A 169 10.53 -2.18 -3.65
CA GLY A 169 11.32 -1.44 -2.69
C GLY A 169 10.87 -0.01 -2.58
N VAL A 170 11.30 0.69 -1.53
CA VAL A 170 10.86 2.07 -1.30
C VAL A 170 11.25 2.98 -2.46
N THR A 171 12.46 2.81 -3.01
CA THR A 171 12.94 3.64 -4.13
C THR A 171 12.44 3.12 -5.48
N GLU A 172 12.45 1.81 -5.67
CA GLU A 172 12.08 1.13 -6.91
C GLU A 172 10.59 1.37 -7.25
N ASP A 173 9.73 1.23 -6.25
CA ASP A 173 8.29 1.49 -6.34
C ASP A 173 8.04 2.99 -6.60
N ALA A 174 8.66 3.88 -5.82
CA ALA A 174 8.50 5.32 -5.97
C ALA A 174 8.90 5.83 -7.36
N LYS A 175 10.01 5.32 -7.92
CA LYS A 175 10.44 5.63 -9.30
C LYS A 175 9.39 5.23 -10.32
N SER A 176 8.83 4.02 -10.20
CA SER A 176 7.80 3.55 -11.14
C SER A 176 6.52 4.39 -11.07
N ILE A 177 6.11 4.81 -9.88
CA ILE A 177 4.93 5.66 -9.68
C ILE A 177 5.21 7.09 -10.18
N ALA A 178 6.41 7.64 -9.96
CA ALA A 178 6.79 8.95 -10.49
C ALA A 178 6.86 8.95 -12.03
N ASP A 179 7.44 7.91 -12.63
CA ASP A 179 7.45 7.73 -14.09
C ASP A 179 6.02 7.64 -14.66
N PHE A 180 5.12 6.92 -13.99
CA PHE A 180 3.71 6.87 -14.38
C PHE A 180 3.05 8.25 -14.31
N ILE A 181 3.22 8.99 -13.20
CA ILE A 181 2.61 10.30 -13.03
C ILE A 181 3.10 11.25 -14.13
N HIS A 182 4.40 11.27 -14.42
CA HIS A 182 4.97 12.06 -15.51
C HIS A 182 4.32 11.71 -16.85
N GLN A 183 4.34 10.43 -17.25
CA GLN A 183 3.75 10.01 -18.53
C GLN A 183 2.25 10.33 -18.60
N TRP A 184 1.52 10.16 -17.49
CA TRP A 184 0.10 10.51 -17.44
C TRP A 184 -0.12 12.01 -17.65
N LEU A 185 0.71 12.88 -17.07
CA LEU A 185 0.63 14.33 -17.26
C LEU A 185 0.91 14.73 -18.71
N ASP A 186 1.89 14.09 -19.37
CA ASP A 186 2.17 14.26 -20.80
C ASP A 186 0.96 13.88 -21.64
N ASP A 187 0.47 12.64 -21.48
CA ASP A 187 -0.63 12.08 -22.27
C ASP A 187 -1.93 12.87 -22.14
N ASN A 188 -2.13 13.53 -20.98
CA ASN A 188 -3.35 14.27 -20.68
C ASN A 188 -3.20 15.79 -20.78
N GLY A 189 -2.00 16.32 -21.04
CA GLY A 189 -1.70 17.75 -21.11
C GLY A 189 -1.95 18.49 -19.79
N ARG A 190 -1.57 17.87 -18.65
CA ARG A 190 -1.92 18.36 -17.29
C ARG A 190 -0.75 18.92 -16.48
N TRP A 191 0.39 19.17 -17.11
CA TRP A 191 1.60 19.72 -16.45
C TRP A 191 1.38 20.99 -15.63
N ASN A 192 0.47 21.87 -16.06
CA ASN A 192 0.21 23.14 -15.37
C ASN A 192 -1.08 23.11 -14.52
N ALA A 193 -1.66 21.93 -14.29
CA ALA A 193 -2.80 21.75 -13.38
C ALA A 193 -2.33 21.67 -11.93
N PRO A 194 -3.15 22.06 -10.93
CA PRO A 194 -2.83 21.77 -9.54
C PRO A 194 -2.72 20.26 -9.29
N LEU A 195 -1.61 19.81 -8.71
CA LEU A 195 -1.34 18.38 -8.53
C LEU A 195 -1.36 17.98 -7.05
N TYR A 196 -2.05 16.90 -6.76
CA TYR A 196 -2.15 16.32 -5.42
C TYR A 196 -1.82 14.83 -5.45
N ILE A 197 -1.27 14.33 -4.36
CA ILE A 197 -1.08 12.89 -4.13
C ILE A 197 -1.83 12.49 -2.87
N LEU A 198 -2.57 11.38 -2.96
CA LEU A 198 -3.22 10.74 -1.81
C LEU A 198 -2.68 9.32 -1.64
N GLY A 199 -2.00 9.08 -0.52
CA GLY A 199 -1.51 7.75 -0.14
C GLY A 199 -2.21 7.24 1.11
N GLU A 200 -2.49 5.95 1.16
CA GLU A 200 -3.04 5.28 2.35
C GLU A 200 -2.09 4.20 2.89
N SER A 201 -1.96 4.08 4.22
CA SER A 201 -1.15 3.04 4.88
C SER A 201 0.34 3.12 4.43
N TYR A 202 0.95 2.05 3.93
CA TYR A 202 2.29 2.14 3.30
C TYR A 202 2.38 3.22 2.21
N GLY A 203 1.25 3.52 1.54
CA GLY A 203 1.12 4.62 0.59
C GLY A 203 1.54 5.97 1.16
N THR A 204 1.44 6.20 2.47
CA THR A 204 1.94 7.46 3.05
C THR A 204 3.46 7.52 3.11
N LEU A 205 4.13 6.39 3.37
CA LEU A 205 5.60 6.32 3.27
C LEU A 205 6.02 6.45 1.79
N ARG A 206 5.36 5.70 0.90
CA ARG A 206 5.56 5.82 -0.56
C ARG A 206 5.43 7.26 -1.02
N THR A 207 4.43 8.00 -0.53
CA THR A 207 4.22 9.40 -0.89
C THR A 207 5.48 10.22 -0.65
N GLY A 208 6.12 10.08 0.52
CA GLY A 208 7.39 10.75 0.80
C GLY A 208 8.50 10.43 -0.20
N ALA A 209 8.64 9.16 -0.60
CA ALA A 209 9.62 8.75 -1.60
C ALA A 209 9.26 9.24 -3.02
N VAL A 210 7.98 9.19 -3.41
CA VAL A 210 7.49 9.69 -4.69
C VAL A 210 7.71 11.20 -4.80
N LEU A 211 7.52 11.97 -3.73
CA LEU A 211 7.84 13.41 -3.72
C LEU A 211 9.29 13.68 -4.11
N LYS A 212 10.22 12.88 -3.59
CA LYS A 212 11.66 13.00 -3.89
C LYS A 212 11.94 12.71 -5.38
N GLU A 213 11.33 11.67 -5.93
CA GLU A 213 11.49 11.31 -7.35
C GLU A 213 10.86 12.37 -8.27
N LEU A 214 9.64 12.83 -7.98
CA LEU A 214 8.95 13.87 -8.75
C LEU A 214 9.71 15.20 -8.75
N ALA A 215 10.24 15.62 -7.60
CA ALA A 215 11.02 16.86 -7.48
C ALA A 215 12.44 16.75 -8.06
N SER A 216 12.86 15.57 -8.50
CA SER A 216 14.19 15.37 -9.10
C SER A 216 14.33 16.12 -10.43
N ARG A 217 15.56 16.32 -10.89
CA ARG A 217 15.82 16.91 -12.22
C ARG A 217 15.29 16.07 -13.39
N ARG A 218 15.03 14.77 -13.16
CA ARG A 218 14.50 13.86 -14.19
C ARG A 218 13.03 14.19 -14.50
N HIS A 219 12.23 14.42 -13.46
CA HIS A 219 10.79 14.65 -13.62
C HIS A 219 10.41 16.13 -13.55
N GLY A 220 11.00 16.90 -12.63
CA GLY A 220 10.75 18.34 -12.51
C GLY A 220 9.31 18.70 -12.15
N ILE A 221 8.60 17.82 -11.43
CA ILE A 221 7.18 17.97 -11.09
C ILE A 221 7.05 18.51 -9.66
N GLY A 222 6.45 19.70 -9.54
CA GLY A 222 6.01 20.26 -8.26
C GLY A 222 4.57 19.86 -7.92
N LEU A 223 4.22 19.82 -6.63
CA LEU A 223 2.87 19.52 -6.16
C LEU A 223 2.28 20.68 -5.36
N ASN A 224 0.95 20.74 -5.35
CA ASN A 224 0.16 21.69 -4.56
C ASN A 224 -0.21 21.14 -3.18
N GLY A 225 -0.25 19.81 -3.01
CA GLY A 225 -0.52 19.21 -1.71
C GLY A 225 -0.38 17.69 -1.68
N VAL A 226 -0.34 17.17 -0.46
CA VAL A 226 -0.34 15.73 -0.16
C VAL A 226 -1.40 15.42 0.89
N VAL A 227 -2.06 14.28 0.73
CA VAL A 227 -3.05 13.75 1.68
C VAL A 227 -2.57 12.38 2.14
N LEU A 228 -2.46 12.21 3.45
CA LEU A 228 -1.93 11.00 4.07
C LEU A 228 -3.03 10.35 4.91
N LEU A 229 -3.60 9.26 4.40
CA LEU A 229 -4.65 8.52 5.07
C LEU A 229 -4.06 7.36 5.88
N SER A 230 -4.42 7.24 7.16
CA SER A 230 -3.92 6.17 8.05
C SER A 230 -2.39 6.07 8.05
N ALA A 231 -1.73 7.20 8.35
CA ALA A 231 -0.33 7.41 8.00
C ALA A 231 0.68 6.56 8.78
N VAL A 232 1.60 5.96 8.03
CA VAL A 232 2.88 5.41 8.49
C VAL A 232 4.00 6.22 7.83
N LEU A 233 4.65 7.08 8.62
CA LEU A 233 5.80 7.90 8.18
C LEU A 233 7.12 7.40 8.74
N ASP A 234 7.08 6.72 9.89
CA ASP A 234 8.23 6.08 10.51
C ASP A 234 7.82 4.67 10.96
N TYR A 235 8.41 3.65 10.35
CA TYR A 235 8.15 2.27 10.72
C TYR A 235 8.67 1.92 12.12
N GLN A 236 9.63 2.65 12.70
CA GLN A 236 10.02 2.43 14.10
C GLN A 236 8.82 2.63 15.05
N MET A 237 7.86 3.48 14.69
CA MET A 237 6.65 3.68 15.49
C MET A 237 5.68 2.48 15.45
N SER A 238 5.91 1.47 14.61
CA SER A 238 5.06 0.28 14.47
C SER A 238 5.82 -1.06 14.40
N ARG A 239 7.13 -1.05 14.68
CA ARG A 239 8.00 -2.23 14.68
C ARG A 239 8.29 -2.72 16.09
N PHE A 240 7.46 -3.64 16.57
CA PHE A 240 7.65 -4.32 17.85
C PHE A 240 8.87 -5.26 17.81
N ARG A 241 9.99 -4.82 18.39
CA ARG A 241 11.24 -5.59 18.48
C ARG A 241 12.06 -5.20 19.71
N PRO A 242 12.96 -6.07 20.20
CA PRO A 242 13.89 -5.71 21.26
C PRO A 242 14.62 -4.40 20.94
N GLY A 243 14.74 -3.52 21.94
CA GLY A 243 15.40 -2.22 21.81
C GLY A 243 14.52 -1.10 21.25
N ASN A 244 13.41 -1.40 20.58
CA ASN A 244 12.47 -0.38 20.11
C ASN A 244 11.29 -0.23 21.07
N ILE A 245 11.31 0.80 21.91
CA ILE A 245 10.24 1.05 22.87
C ILE A 245 9.06 1.84 22.27
N MET A 246 9.29 2.56 21.16
CA MET A 246 8.33 3.55 20.67
C MET A 246 7.04 2.93 20.16
N SER A 247 7.09 1.70 19.63
CA SER A 247 5.87 1.01 19.19
C SER A 247 4.91 0.69 20.34
N TYR A 248 5.40 0.46 21.56
CA TYR A 248 4.53 0.25 22.72
C TYR A 248 3.86 1.55 23.16
N VAL A 249 4.62 2.65 23.13
CA VAL A 249 4.13 3.99 23.47
C VAL A 249 3.06 4.47 22.48
N SER A 250 3.33 4.34 21.19
CA SER A 250 2.45 4.86 20.13
C SER A 250 1.12 4.12 20.02
N PHE A 251 1.09 2.82 20.33
CA PHE A 251 -0.12 1.99 20.22
C PHE A 251 -1.04 2.06 21.44
N LEU A 252 -0.56 2.53 22.60
CA LEU A 252 -1.36 2.52 23.83
C LEU A 252 -2.71 3.26 23.70
N PRO A 253 -2.81 4.44 23.06
CA PRO A 253 -4.11 5.09 22.84
C PRO A 253 -5.08 4.24 21.99
N SER A 254 -4.57 3.52 20.98
CA SER A 254 -5.41 2.63 20.15
C SER A 254 -5.91 1.42 20.93
N TYR A 255 -5.08 0.86 21.82
CA TYR A 255 -5.52 -0.20 22.74
C TYR A 255 -6.62 0.31 23.68
N ALA A 256 -6.47 1.53 24.18
CA ALA A 256 -7.45 2.14 25.06
C ALA A 256 -8.80 2.41 24.35
N ALA A 257 -8.76 2.94 23.13
CA ALA A 257 -9.97 3.12 22.32
C ALA A 257 -10.68 1.79 22.03
N THR A 258 -9.89 0.74 21.73
CA THR A 258 -10.43 -0.60 21.45
C THR A 258 -11.06 -1.22 22.71
N ALA A 259 -10.38 -1.14 23.85
CA ALA A 259 -10.90 -1.65 25.12
C ALA A 259 -12.14 -0.85 25.59
N TRP A 260 -12.18 0.46 25.33
CA TRP A 260 -13.36 1.29 25.55
C TRP A 260 -14.54 0.83 24.68
N TYR A 261 -14.31 0.59 23.39
CA TYR A 261 -15.35 0.14 22.45
C TYR A 261 -15.97 -1.19 22.87
N HIS A 262 -15.16 -2.14 23.34
CA HIS A 262 -15.62 -3.47 23.76
C HIS A 262 -16.07 -3.59 25.22
N ASP A 263 -16.22 -2.48 25.94
CA ASP A 263 -16.61 -2.47 27.35
C ASP A 263 -15.68 -3.32 28.24
N LYS A 264 -14.38 -3.31 27.94
CA LYS A 264 -13.36 -4.08 28.69
C LYS A 264 -12.56 -3.24 29.69
N LEU A 265 -12.81 -1.94 29.76
CA LEU A 265 -12.20 -1.09 30.78
C LEU A 265 -12.88 -1.31 32.15
N PRO A 266 -12.12 -1.42 33.26
CA PRO A 266 -12.70 -1.57 34.60
C PRO A 266 -13.62 -0.39 34.99
N ASP A 267 -13.19 0.83 34.66
CA ASP A 267 -13.92 2.07 34.92
C ASP A 267 -14.08 2.85 33.60
N LYS A 268 -14.95 2.38 32.69
CA LYS A 268 -15.14 2.97 31.37
C LYS A 268 -15.59 4.44 31.46
N PRO A 269 -14.78 5.42 30.99
CA PRO A 269 -15.18 6.82 30.97
C PRO A 269 -16.30 7.07 29.95
N ALA A 270 -17.18 8.05 30.21
CA ALA A 270 -18.22 8.42 29.25
C ALA A 270 -17.68 9.19 28.05
N ASP A 271 -16.67 10.05 28.27
CA ASP A 271 -16.01 10.85 27.24
C ASP A 271 -14.77 10.13 26.71
N LEU A 272 -14.87 9.59 25.50
CA LEU A 272 -13.78 8.88 24.84
C LEU A 272 -12.61 9.81 24.50
N GLU A 273 -12.85 11.02 24.00
CA GLU A 273 -11.77 11.90 23.54
C GLU A 273 -10.95 12.41 24.72
N ALA A 274 -11.60 12.85 25.79
CA ALA A 274 -10.91 13.26 27.02
C ALA A 274 -10.09 12.10 27.63
N PHE A 275 -10.63 10.88 27.59
CA PHE A 275 -9.92 9.69 28.01
C PHE A 275 -8.69 9.40 27.14
N LEU A 276 -8.81 9.48 25.81
CA LEU A 276 -7.69 9.26 24.91
C LEU A 276 -6.60 10.33 25.05
N ASP A 277 -6.96 11.57 25.35
CA ASP A 277 -5.98 12.61 25.69
C ASP A 277 -5.19 12.28 26.97
N GLU A 278 -5.87 11.82 28.03
CA GLU A 278 -5.21 11.34 29.25
C GLU A 278 -4.24 10.17 28.96
N VAL A 279 -4.68 9.21 28.13
CA VAL A 279 -3.86 8.05 27.75
C VAL A 279 -2.66 8.47 26.92
N ARG A 280 -2.82 9.42 25.98
CA ARG A 280 -1.71 9.98 25.17
C ARG A 280 -0.68 10.67 26.07
N GLU A 281 -1.11 11.45 27.04
CA GLU A 281 -0.21 12.11 27.99
C GLU A 281 0.54 11.10 28.86
N PHE A 282 -0.14 10.09 29.40
CA PHE A 282 0.52 9.02 30.13
C PHE A 282 1.52 8.24 29.27
N ALA A 283 1.14 7.92 28.02
CA ALA A 283 1.97 7.17 27.08
C ALA A 283 3.30 7.90 26.83
N ARG A 284 3.23 9.19 26.50
CA ARG A 284 4.40 10.04 26.16
C ARG A 284 5.28 10.36 27.36
N ASN A 285 4.71 10.33 28.57
CA ASN A 285 5.42 10.65 29.80
C ASN A 285 5.76 9.37 30.60
N ASP A 286 4.91 9.00 31.55
CA ASP A 286 5.19 7.97 32.54
C ASP A 286 5.51 6.61 31.91
N TYR A 287 4.73 6.19 30.91
CA TYR A 287 4.93 4.89 30.28
C TYR A 287 6.24 4.83 29.49
N ALA A 288 6.53 5.85 28.68
CA ALA A 288 7.80 5.96 27.98
C ALA A 288 8.99 5.94 28.96
N ARG A 289 8.92 6.72 30.06
CA ARG A 289 9.95 6.74 31.11
C ARG A 289 10.14 5.37 31.77
N ALA A 290 9.05 4.67 32.06
CA ALA A 290 9.09 3.33 32.63
C ALA A 290 9.78 2.32 31.69
N LEU A 291 9.48 2.38 30.39
CA LEU A 291 10.10 1.52 29.38
C LEU A 291 11.60 1.83 29.20
N ILE A 292 12.01 3.10 29.29
CA ILE A 292 13.42 3.53 29.25
C ILE A 292 14.19 3.06 30.50
N ALA A 293 13.57 3.18 31.69
CA ALA A 293 14.18 2.74 32.94
C ALA A 293 14.43 1.22 32.92
N GLY A 294 13.53 0.44 32.32
CA GLY A 294 13.70 -0.99 32.13
C GLY A 294 13.86 -1.72 33.47
N THR A 295 14.94 -2.47 33.63
CA THR A 295 15.24 -3.21 34.87
C THR A 295 15.59 -2.30 36.06
N ARG A 296 15.85 -1.01 35.83
CA ARG A 296 16.09 -0.02 36.89
C ARG A 296 14.81 0.60 37.45
N LEU A 297 13.64 0.21 36.94
CA LEU A 297 12.36 0.70 37.44
C LEU A 297 12.12 0.17 38.85
N ALA A 298 11.87 1.08 39.80
CA ALA A 298 11.59 0.70 41.19
C ALA A 298 10.34 -0.19 41.29
N PRO A 299 10.26 -1.13 42.25
CA PRO A 299 9.11 -2.04 42.38
C PRO A 299 7.76 -1.32 42.52
N ASP A 300 7.68 -0.26 43.33
CA ASP A 300 6.44 0.51 43.53
C ASP A 300 6.02 1.28 42.28
N GLU A 301 7.00 1.86 41.58
CA GLU A 301 6.80 2.52 40.29
C GLU A 301 6.25 1.53 39.26
N ARG A 302 6.84 0.34 39.19
CA ARG A 302 6.42 -0.72 38.28
C ARG A 302 4.97 -1.15 38.55
N LYS A 303 4.60 -1.33 39.81
CA LYS A 303 3.22 -1.64 40.20
C LYS A 303 2.26 -0.54 39.75
N ARG A 304 2.61 0.73 39.96
CA ARG A 304 1.79 1.87 39.50
C ARG A 304 1.59 1.88 37.98
N ILE A 305 2.64 1.60 37.21
CA ILE A 305 2.55 1.54 35.74
C ILE A 305 1.64 0.38 35.31
N ILE A 306 1.74 -0.78 35.95
CA ILE A 306 0.85 -1.92 35.68
C ILE A 306 -0.61 -1.55 35.95
N GLU A 307 -0.90 -0.91 37.08
CA GLU A 307 -2.27 -0.48 37.43
C GLU A 307 -2.81 0.54 36.42
N ARG A 308 -1.99 1.49 35.96
CA ARG A 308 -2.39 2.45 34.92
C ARG A 308 -2.63 1.76 33.57
N LEU A 309 -1.77 0.83 33.17
CA LEU A 309 -1.96 0.04 31.95
C LEU A 309 -3.24 -0.79 32.02
N HIS A 310 -3.53 -1.43 33.16
CA HIS A 310 -4.77 -2.18 33.37
C HIS A 310 -5.99 -1.27 33.22
N ARG A 311 -6.01 -0.12 33.91
CA ARG A 311 -7.09 0.87 33.80
C ARG A 311 -7.34 1.30 32.36
N TYR A 312 -6.28 1.41 31.55
CA TYR A 312 -6.37 1.93 30.18
C TYR A 312 -6.61 0.87 29.12
N THR A 313 -6.35 -0.40 29.40
CA THR A 313 -6.41 -1.45 28.37
C THR A 313 -7.35 -2.59 28.72
N GLY A 314 -7.81 -2.67 29.99
CA GLY A 314 -8.60 -3.79 30.49
C GLY A 314 -7.81 -5.08 30.71
N LEU A 315 -6.54 -5.13 30.32
CA LEU A 315 -5.71 -6.34 30.40
C LEU A 315 -5.37 -6.67 31.85
N ASP A 316 -5.32 -7.97 32.18
CA ASP A 316 -4.96 -8.46 33.50
C ASP A 316 -3.59 -7.93 33.98
N THR A 317 -3.51 -7.56 35.26
CA THR A 317 -2.28 -7.01 35.84
C THR A 317 -1.15 -8.04 35.88
N GLY A 318 -1.47 -9.32 36.11
CA GLY A 318 -0.49 -10.42 36.06
C GLY A 318 0.00 -10.70 34.63
N TRP A 319 -0.86 -10.55 33.63
CA TRP A 319 -0.46 -10.60 32.23
C TRP A 319 0.47 -9.44 31.86
N LEU A 320 0.13 -8.20 32.24
CA LEU A 320 0.94 -7.01 32.01
C LEU A 320 2.32 -7.10 32.68
N ASP A 321 2.35 -7.69 33.89
CA ASP A 321 3.57 -8.01 34.62
C ASP A 321 4.46 -8.98 33.82
N LYS A 322 3.90 -10.12 33.38
CA LYS A 322 4.59 -11.14 32.56
C LYS A 322 5.03 -10.60 31.19
N ALA A 323 4.25 -9.69 30.60
CA ALA A 323 4.61 -8.99 29.38
C ALA A 323 5.72 -7.94 29.61
N ASN A 324 6.19 -7.77 30.84
CA ASN A 324 7.20 -6.79 31.23
C ASN A 324 6.84 -5.38 30.73
N LEU A 325 5.59 -4.98 30.97
CA LEU A 325 4.99 -3.71 30.55
C LEU A 325 4.92 -3.53 29.01
N ARG A 326 5.24 -4.53 28.19
CA ARG A 326 5.34 -4.40 26.73
C ARG A 326 4.19 -5.11 26.04
N ILE A 327 3.13 -4.35 25.76
CA ILE A 327 1.93 -4.87 25.10
C ILE A 327 2.20 -4.99 23.59
N HIS A 328 2.55 -6.20 23.15
CA HIS A 328 2.72 -6.49 21.74
C HIS A 328 1.36 -6.47 21.02
N VAL A 329 1.26 -5.80 19.86
CA VAL A 329 -0.01 -5.61 19.15
C VAL A 329 -0.75 -6.92 18.82
N PHE A 330 -0.07 -7.92 18.26
CA PHE A 330 -0.71 -9.21 17.98
C PHE A 330 -1.23 -9.92 19.22
N ARG A 331 -0.52 -9.81 20.35
CA ARG A 331 -1.00 -10.35 21.62
C ARG A 331 -2.19 -9.56 22.14
N PHE A 332 -2.21 -8.24 22.00
CA PHE A 332 -3.37 -7.42 22.40
C PHE A 332 -4.65 -7.84 21.68
N PHE A 333 -4.58 -8.04 20.36
CA PHE A 333 -5.74 -8.45 19.56
C PHE A 333 -6.37 -9.75 20.06
N LYS A 334 -5.54 -10.66 20.56
CA LYS A 334 -5.96 -11.95 21.12
C LYS A 334 -6.40 -11.85 22.58
N GLU A 335 -5.74 -11.00 23.35
CA GLU A 335 -5.90 -10.95 24.81
C GLU A 335 -7.21 -10.29 25.23
N LEU A 336 -7.60 -9.19 24.58
CA LEU A 336 -8.71 -8.34 25.04
C LEU A 336 -10.05 -9.09 25.18
N ARG A 337 -10.29 -10.07 24.31
CA ARG A 337 -11.51 -10.89 24.28
C ARG A 337 -11.21 -12.39 24.38
N ARG A 338 -10.05 -12.77 24.93
CA ARG A 338 -9.59 -14.18 24.96
C ARG A 338 -10.59 -15.13 25.63
N ASP A 339 -11.17 -14.72 26.75
CA ASP A 339 -12.13 -15.55 27.51
C ASP A 339 -13.41 -15.84 26.72
N ASP A 340 -13.77 -14.95 25.78
CA ASP A 340 -14.90 -15.12 24.87
C ASP A 340 -14.52 -15.98 23.65
N LYS A 341 -13.27 -16.45 23.55
CA LYS A 341 -12.66 -17.09 22.37
C LYS A 341 -12.78 -16.23 21.11
N LEU A 342 -12.66 -14.92 21.28
CA LEU A 342 -12.68 -13.95 20.20
C LEU A 342 -11.32 -13.25 20.06
N VAL A 343 -11.03 -12.84 18.82
CA VAL A 343 -9.97 -11.88 18.49
C VAL A 343 -10.62 -10.58 18.00
N VAL A 344 -10.03 -9.43 18.33
CA VAL A 344 -10.41 -8.12 17.78
C VAL A 344 -9.61 -7.78 16.52
N GLY A 345 -10.22 -7.02 15.61
CA GLY A 345 -9.62 -6.65 14.33
C GLY A 345 -8.34 -5.82 14.44
N ARG A 346 -7.39 -6.09 13.53
CA ARG A 346 -6.19 -5.28 13.31
C ARG A 346 -6.49 -4.04 12.47
N LEU A 347 -7.30 -4.19 11.42
CA LEU A 347 -7.62 -3.09 10.49
C LEU A 347 -8.74 -2.20 11.03
N ASP A 348 -9.77 -2.81 11.59
CA ASP A 348 -10.83 -2.15 12.35
C ASP A 348 -11.10 -2.99 13.60
N SER A 349 -10.70 -2.47 14.76
CA SER A 349 -10.79 -3.22 16.00
C SER A 349 -12.20 -3.39 16.54
N ARG A 350 -13.20 -2.74 15.94
CA ARG A 350 -14.62 -2.96 16.28
C ARG A 350 -15.10 -4.34 15.86
N TYR A 351 -14.52 -4.90 14.80
CA TYR A 351 -14.84 -6.24 14.30
C TYR A 351 -14.21 -7.30 15.20
N THR A 352 -14.94 -8.39 15.42
CA THR A 352 -14.45 -9.55 16.16
C THR A 352 -14.59 -10.82 15.33
N GLY A 353 -13.66 -11.76 15.51
CA GLY A 353 -13.69 -13.06 14.87
C GLY A 353 -13.56 -14.19 15.88
N ILE A 354 -14.09 -15.36 15.55
CA ILE A 354 -13.89 -16.58 16.35
C ILE A 354 -12.43 -17.00 16.25
N GLU A 355 -11.83 -17.35 17.38
CA GLU A 355 -10.45 -17.78 17.47
C GLU A 355 -10.35 -19.27 17.85
N PRO A 356 -9.96 -20.15 16.91
CA PRO A 356 -9.80 -21.58 17.18
C PRO A 356 -8.73 -21.89 18.23
N ASP A 357 -7.58 -21.19 18.18
CA ASP A 357 -6.49 -21.36 19.14
C ASP A 357 -6.50 -20.21 20.14
N ALA A 358 -7.35 -20.30 21.17
CA ALA A 358 -7.45 -19.27 22.20
C ALA A 358 -6.17 -19.09 23.05
N VAL A 359 -5.11 -19.90 22.92
CA VAL A 359 -3.84 -19.72 23.66
C VAL A 359 -2.72 -19.10 22.80
N GLY A 360 -2.88 -19.06 21.48
CA GLY A 360 -1.90 -18.48 20.56
C GLY A 360 -1.60 -16.99 20.76
N GLU A 361 -0.49 -16.54 20.17
CA GLU A 361 -0.07 -15.12 20.19
C GLU A 361 -0.51 -14.33 18.95
N PHE A 362 -0.88 -15.03 17.89
CA PHE A 362 -1.30 -14.47 16.61
C PHE A 362 -2.73 -14.90 16.31
N PHE A 363 -3.45 -14.05 15.58
CA PHE A 363 -4.72 -14.40 14.99
C PHE A 363 -4.51 -15.12 13.67
N GLU A 364 -5.40 -16.04 13.32
CA GLU A 364 -5.34 -16.74 12.03
C GLU A 364 -5.73 -15.83 10.87
N THR A 365 -6.83 -15.09 11.02
CA THR A 365 -7.36 -14.15 10.02
C THR A 365 -7.79 -12.87 10.71
N ASP A 366 -7.60 -11.73 10.04
CA ASP A 366 -8.10 -10.45 10.52
C ASP A 366 -9.64 -10.39 10.37
N PRO A 367 -10.41 -10.18 11.46
CA PRO A 367 -11.88 -10.13 11.43
C PRO A 367 -12.47 -9.16 10.39
N PHE A 368 -11.90 -7.96 10.27
CA PHE A 368 -12.40 -6.97 9.31
C PHE A 368 -12.18 -7.44 7.88
N SER A 369 -10.95 -7.86 7.53
CA SER A 369 -10.66 -8.40 6.20
C SER A 369 -11.56 -9.58 5.83
N ALA A 370 -11.84 -10.48 6.78
CA ALA A 370 -12.72 -11.62 6.55
C ALA A 370 -14.18 -11.18 6.31
N ALA A 371 -14.64 -10.19 7.08
CA ALA A 371 -16.02 -9.72 7.06
C ALA A 371 -16.40 -8.90 5.82
N VAL A 372 -15.46 -8.23 5.16
CA VAL A 372 -15.78 -7.32 4.04
C VAL A 372 -14.94 -7.54 2.78
N GLY A 373 -13.87 -8.33 2.86
CA GLY A 373 -12.90 -8.45 1.77
C GLY A 373 -13.50 -8.99 0.47
N ASP A 374 -14.39 -9.98 0.59
CA ASP A 374 -15.07 -10.57 -0.56
C ASP A 374 -16.00 -9.56 -1.25
N GLY A 375 -16.69 -8.72 -0.47
CA GLY A 375 -17.51 -7.63 -0.96
C GLY A 375 -16.74 -6.65 -1.84
N PHE A 376 -15.57 -6.19 -1.39
CA PHE A 376 -14.70 -5.29 -2.16
C PHE A 376 -14.18 -5.93 -3.45
N ILE A 377 -13.74 -7.19 -3.39
CA ILE A 377 -13.19 -7.90 -4.55
C ILE A 377 -14.28 -8.17 -5.59
N ALA A 378 -15.46 -8.59 -5.15
CA ALA A 378 -16.60 -8.78 -6.04
C ALA A 378 -17.04 -7.45 -6.66
N ALA A 379 -17.16 -6.40 -5.85
CA ALA A 379 -17.61 -5.09 -6.29
C ALA A 379 -16.68 -4.46 -7.34
N VAL A 380 -15.36 -4.45 -7.12
CA VAL A 380 -14.42 -3.88 -8.10
C VAL A 380 -14.48 -4.65 -9.42
N ARG A 381 -14.61 -5.99 -9.37
CA ARG A 381 -14.68 -6.82 -10.57
C ARG A 381 -15.97 -6.64 -11.34
N ASP A 382 -17.10 -6.57 -10.64
CA ASP A 382 -18.42 -6.35 -11.23
C ASP A 382 -18.51 -4.96 -11.86
N TYR A 383 -18.16 -3.92 -11.10
CA TYR A 383 -18.12 -2.53 -11.58
C TYR A 383 -17.18 -2.35 -12.78
N PHE A 384 -15.98 -2.94 -12.74
CA PHE A 384 -15.06 -2.89 -13.88
C PHE A 384 -15.65 -3.58 -15.11
N ALA A 385 -16.29 -4.73 -14.93
CA ALA A 385 -16.86 -5.53 -15.99
C ALA A 385 -18.09 -4.89 -16.64
N HIS A 386 -19.00 -4.34 -15.85
CA HIS A 386 -20.36 -4.01 -16.29
C HIS A 386 -20.55 -2.50 -16.48
N ASP A 387 -19.99 -1.65 -15.62
CA ASP A 387 -20.11 -0.20 -15.73
C ASP A 387 -18.98 0.41 -16.56
N LEU A 388 -17.74 -0.07 -16.37
CA LEU A 388 -16.56 0.49 -17.04
C LEU A 388 -16.17 -0.25 -18.33
N GLY A 389 -16.74 -1.43 -18.58
CA GLY A 389 -16.46 -2.24 -19.77
C GLY A 389 -15.02 -2.77 -19.86
N ILE A 390 -14.31 -2.86 -18.74
CA ILE A 390 -12.92 -3.30 -18.67
C ILE A 390 -12.87 -4.82 -18.90
N ARG A 391 -12.12 -5.22 -19.92
CA ARG A 391 -11.92 -6.64 -20.30
C ARG A 391 -10.43 -6.94 -20.43
N MET A 392 -9.88 -7.57 -19.40
CA MET A 392 -8.49 -8.00 -19.36
C MET A 392 -8.39 -9.52 -19.50
N ASP A 393 -7.33 -10.00 -20.12
CA ASP A 393 -6.97 -11.41 -20.34
C ASP A 393 -6.19 -12.02 -19.16
N ARG A 394 -6.20 -11.33 -18.02
CA ARG A 394 -5.49 -11.74 -16.80
C ARG A 394 -6.31 -11.44 -15.56
N ARG A 395 -5.95 -12.09 -14.47
CA ARG A 395 -6.63 -11.93 -13.17
C ARG A 395 -6.29 -10.56 -12.56
N TYR A 396 -7.31 -9.87 -12.03
CA TYR A 396 -7.11 -8.72 -11.14
C TYR A 396 -6.53 -9.23 -9.80
N LYS A 397 -5.40 -8.66 -9.37
CA LYS A 397 -4.71 -9.02 -8.13
C LYS A 397 -4.97 -7.98 -7.03
N PRO A 398 -5.86 -8.22 -6.05
CA PRO A 398 -6.11 -7.24 -4.98
C PRO A 398 -4.85 -6.92 -4.16
N SER A 399 -3.96 -7.90 -4.02
CA SER A 399 -2.64 -7.73 -3.42
C SER A 399 -1.60 -8.60 -4.14
N SER A 400 -0.35 -8.14 -4.16
CA SER A 400 0.80 -8.96 -4.52
C SER A 400 1.04 -10.02 -3.44
N GLU A 401 1.31 -11.25 -3.88
CA GLU A 401 1.64 -12.38 -3.00
C GLU A 401 3.10 -12.36 -2.54
N ARG A 402 3.92 -11.47 -3.12
CA ARG A 402 5.39 -11.46 -2.98
C ARG A 402 5.92 -10.18 -2.36
N ALA A 403 5.30 -9.03 -2.66
CA ALA A 403 5.77 -7.71 -2.23
C ALA A 403 6.11 -7.68 -0.73
N GLY A 404 5.23 -8.18 0.14
CA GLY A 404 5.46 -8.17 1.59
C GLY A 404 6.71 -8.93 2.08
N ARG A 405 7.17 -9.96 1.36
CA ARG A 405 8.36 -10.76 1.73
C ARG A 405 9.64 -10.30 1.03
N GLU A 406 9.50 -9.75 -0.17
CA GLU A 406 10.63 -9.42 -1.05
C GLU A 406 10.95 -7.90 -1.08
N TRP A 407 10.22 -7.10 -0.31
CA TRP A 407 10.38 -5.64 -0.31
C TRP A 407 11.78 -5.20 0.13
N ASN A 408 12.43 -4.39 -0.70
CA ASN A 408 13.63 -3.68 -0.31
C ASN A 408 13.30 -2.47 0.59
N TRP A 409 13.59 -2.60 1.89
CA TRP A 409 13.39 -1.54 2.89
C TRP A 409 14.60 -0.61 3.08
N VAL A 410 15.70 -0.85 2.36
CA VAL A 410 16.91 -0.04 2.47
C VAL A 410 16.82 1.13 1.49
N GLU A 411 16.92 2.36 1.99
CA GLU A 411 17.04 3.56 1.17
C GLU A 411 18.51 3.93 0.94
N GLY A 412 18.87 4.28 -0.31
CA GLY A 412 20.22 4.73 -0.69
C GLY A 412 21.10 3.63 -1.33
N GLU A 413 22.19 4.06 -1.96
CA GLU A 413 23.25 3.15 -2.41
C GLU A 413 24.03 2.65 -1.18
N ARG A 414 24.38 1.36 -1.14
CA ARG A 414 25.31 0.82 -0.15
C ARG A 414 26.75 1.19 -0.47
#